data_AF-A0A1S8WMH4-F1
#
_entry.id   AF-A0A1S8WMH4-F1
#
_cell.length_a   1.000
_cell.length_b   1.000
_cell.length_c   1.000
_cell.angle_alpha   90.00
_cell.angle_beta   90.00
_cell.angle_gamma   90.00
#
_symmetry.space_group_name_H-M   'P 1'
#
loop_
_entity.id
_entity.type
_entity.pdbx_description
1 polymer ?
#
loop_
_entity_poly.entity_id
_entity_poly.type
_entity_poly.pdbx_seq_one_letter_code
_entity_poly.pdbx_strand_id
1 'polypeptide(L)'
;MSTLRASVEHVAAAYRLRWKQMSDLQQKIKGFQMNTSYYNQLGLLYHDIMQHSPVVAEAVRRLPREETEARDFRIARAFQLSATKTVLPKEQWTTVENDIPYLDPYIEVPFTSCVRCVSDIMAIKAIHARQIFDSRGNPTVEVDLTTDKEKLGANAILGVSLAVCKAGAAQRNLPLYRHIASLAGNNDVILPVPAFNVINGGSHAGNKLAMQEFMIMPTGATSFKEAMQMGSEVYHNLKSVIKAKYGLDACNVGDEGGFAPNIQDNME
;
A
#
# COMPACT_ATOMS: atom_id res chain seq x y z
N MET A 1 -2.21 -5.34 21.54
CA MET A 1 -2.58 -4.96 20.15
C MET A 1 -1.46 -5.38 19.21
N SER A 2 -1.34 -6.67 18.91
CA SER A 2 -0.38 -7.20 17.93
C SER A 2 -0.96 -7.02 16.54
N THR A 3 -0.56 -5.97 15.85
CA THR A 3 -0.82 -5.81 14.43
C THR A 3 -0.26 -7.03 13.70
N LEU A 4 -1.06 -7.58 12.79
CA LEU A 4 -0.77 -8.70 11.89
C LEU A 4 0.49 -8.42 11.05
N ARG A 5 1.69 -8.58 11.62
CA ARG A 5 2.88 -8.90 10.84
C ARG A 5 2.75 -10.38 10.51
N ALA A 6 2.49 -10.72 9.25
CA ALA A 6 2.67 -12.09 8.80
C ALA A 6 4.13 -12.47 9.11
N SER A 7 4.35 -13.31 10.12
CA SER A 7 5.69 -13.79 10.45
C SER A 7 6.25 -14.56 9.26
N VAL A 8 7.58 -14.60 9.12
CA VAL A 8 8.27 -15.40 8.07
C VAL A 8 7.79 -16.87 8.09
N GLU A 9 7.41 -17.38 9.26
CA GLU A 9 6.79 -18.71 9.42
C GLU A 9 5.45 -18.85 8.69
N HIS A 10 4.59 -17.82 8.70
CA HIS A 10 3.33 -17.84 7.94
C HIS A 10 3.60 -17.89 6.44
N VAL A 11 4.61 -17.16 5.97
CA VAL A 11 5.05 -17.17 4.56
C VAL A 11 5.59 -18.55 4.19
N ALA A 12 6.41 -19.14 5.05
CA ALA A 12 6.96 -20.48 4.87
C ALA A 12 5.85 -21.53 4.79
N ALA A 13 4.85 -21.46 5.67
CA ALA A 13 3.71 -22.38 5.67
C ALA A 13 2.88 -22.24 4.38
N ALA A 14 2.57 -21.01 3.96
CA ALA A 14 1.83 -20.75 2.73
C ALA A 14 2.59 -21.22 1.48
N TYR A 15 3.90 -20.97 1.44
CA TYR A 15 4.77 -21.40 0.34
C TYR A 15 4.84 -22.93 0.22
N ARG A 16 5.02 -23.63 1.35
CA ARG A 16 5.02 -25.10 1.38
C ARG A 16 3.68 -25.70 0.98
N LEU A 17 2.57 -25.07 1.36
CA LEU A 17 1.24 -25.52 0.94
C LEU A 17 1.08 -25.36 -0.58
N ARG A 18 1.48 -24.20 -1.14
CA ARG A 18 1.44 -23.94 -2.58
C ARG A 18 2.30 -24.94 -3.35
N TRP A 19 3.48 -25.27 -2.84
CA TRP A 19 4.36 -26.29 -3.43
C TRP A 19 3.65 -27.65 -3.57
N LYS A 20 2.97 -28.12 -2.51
CA LYS A 20 2.20 -29.38 -2.55
C LYS A 20 1.06 -29.38 -3.57
N GLN A 21 0.56 -28.20 -3.95
CA GLN A 21 -0.50 -28.04 -4.94
C GLN A 21 0.03 -27.91 -6.38
N MET A 22 1.35 -27.77 -6.58
CA MET A 22 1.95 -27.68 -7.91
C MET A 22 1.98 -29.05 -8.60
N SER A 23 1.76 -29.07 -9.91
CA SER A 23 1.93 -30.28 -10.72
C SER A 23 3.38 -30.76 -10.75
N ASP A 24 3.58 -32.06 -10.98
CA ASP A 24 4.91 -32.67 -11.07
C ASP A 24 5.83 -31.97 -12.09
N LEU A 25 5.26 -31.52 -13.21
CA LEU A 25 6.01 -30.79 -14.24
C LEU A 25 6.53 -29.45 -13.70
N GLN A 26 5.70 -28.71 -12.97
CA GLN A 26 6.10 -27.43 -12.39
C GLN A 26 7.14 -27.59 -11.29
N GLN A 27 7.01 -28.64 -10.45
CA GLN A 27 8.01 -28.96 -9.43
C GLN A 27 9.37 -29.30 -10.08
N LYS A 28 9.37 -30.10 -11.15
CA LYS A 28 10.58 -30.44 -11.91
C LYS A 28 11.23 -29.21 -12.55
N ILE A 29 10.45 -28.33 -13.17
CA ILE A 29 10.96 -27.09 -13.79
C ILE A 29 11.61 -26.21 -12.72
N LYS A 30 10.96 -26.02 -11.57
CA LYS A 30 11.49 -25.18 -10.49
C LYS A 30 12.76 -25.75 -9.87
N GLY A 31 12.79 -27.07 -9.63
CA GLY A 31 14.00 -27.76 -9.17
C GLY A 31 15.14 -27.68 -10.17
N PHE A 32 14.85 -27.79 -11.47
CA PHE A 32 15.84 -27.60 -12.52
C PHE A 32 16.40 -26.17 -12.50
N GLN A 33 15.53 -25.15 -12.47
CA GLN A 33 15.93 -23.74 -12.39
C GLN A 33 16.85 -23.48 -11.20
N MET A 34 16.44 -23.89 -10.00
CA MET A 34 17.22 -23.72 -8.77
C MET A 34 18.62 -24.36 -8.90
N ASN A 35 18.68 -25.62 -9.37
CA ASN A 35 19.96 -26.32 -9.54
C ASN A 35 20.86 -25.65 -10.59
N THR A 36 20.28 -25.14 -11.69
CA THR A 36 21.05 -24.40 -12.70
C THR A 36 21.58 -23.06 -12.20
N SER A 37 20.89 -22.43 -11.24
CA SER A 37 21.32 -21.16 -10.64
C SER A 37 22.37 -21.32 -9.54
N TYR A 38 22.70 -22.54 -9.12
CA TYR A 38 23.82 -22.90 -8.23
C TYR A 38 23.77 -22.38 -6.79
N TYR A 39 22.96 -21.37 -6.48
CA TYR A 39 22.87 -20.75 -5.16
C TYR A 39 22.49 -21.75 -4.04
N ASN A 40 21.73 -22.78 -4.38
CA ASN A 40 21.35 -23.83 -3.44
C ASN A 40 22.54 -24.65 -2.93
N GLN A 41 23.58 -24.82 -3.76
CA GLN A 41 24.81 -25.54 -3.40
C GLN A 41 25.68 -24.74 -2.41
N LEU A 42 25.46 -23.42 -2.33
CA LEU A 42 26.06 -22.53 -1.35
C LEU A 42 25.20 -22.36 -0.10
N GLY A 43 24.01 -23.00 -0.09
CA GLY A 43 23.02 -22.88 0.98
C GLY A 43 22.42 -21.49 1.10
N LEU A 44 22.37 -20.75 -0.01
CA LEU A 44 21.64 -19.49 -0.12
C LEU A 44 20.17 -19.77 -0.41
N LEU A 45 19.33 -18.76 -0.17
CA LEU A 45 17.96 -18.68 -0.65
C LEU A 45 17.90 -17.74 -1.86
N TYR A 46 16.85 -17.86 -2.69
CA TYR A 46 16.65 -17.01 -3.86
C TYR A 46 16.68 -15.50 -3.50
N HIS A 47 16.10 -15.14 -2.37
CA HIS A 47 16.08 -13.76 -1.86
C HIS A 47 17.45 -13.21 -1.44
N ASP A 48 18.43 -14.09 -1.19
CA ASP A 48 19.79 -13.66 -0.87
C ASP A 48 20.54 -13.20 -2.14
N ILE A 49 20.09 -13.62 -3.33
CA ILE A 49 20.72 -13.32 -4.63
C ILE A 49 19.90 -12.36 -5.51
N MET A 50 18.81 -11.79 -4.98
CA MET A 50 18.02 -10.80 -5.71
C MET A 50 18.86 -9.56 -6.05
N GLN A 51 18.58 -8.95 -7.20
CA GLN A 51 19.24 -7.71 -7.60
C GLN A 51 18.98 -6.60 -6.56
N HIS A 52 20.05 -5.90 -6.15
CA HIS A 52 19.96 -4.76 -5.26
C HIS A 52 19.17 -3.62 -5.89
N SER A 53 17.89 -3.52 -5.55
CA SER A 53 17.03 -2.38 -5.83
C SER A 53 16.73 -1.61 -4.55
N PRO A 54 16.31 -0.33 -4.61
CA PRO A 54 15.91 0.44 -3.44
C PRO A 54 14.81 -0.25 -2.61
N VAL A 55 13.91 -0.99 -3.27
CA VAL A 55 12.83 -1.75 -2.62
C VAL A 55 13.38 -2.91 -1.80
N VAL A 56 14.33 -3.68 -2.37
CA VAL A 56 14.99 -4.78 -1.66
C VAL A 56 15.83 -4.26 -0.50
N ALA A 57 16.52 -3.13 -0.67
CA ALA A 57 17.29 -2.50 0.40
C ALA A 57 16.41 -2.09 1.60
N GLU A 58 15.25 -1.47 1.32
CA GLU A 58 14.29 -1.11 2.37
C GLU A 58 13.63 -2.35 3.01
N ALA A 59 13.38 -3.40 2.24
CA ALA A 59 12.87 -4.67 2.76
C ALA A 59 13.84 -5.31 3.76
N VAL A 60 15.13 -5.39 3.40
CA VAL A 60 16.20 -5.89 4.28
C VAL A 60 16.32 -5.02 5.53
N ARG A 61 16.22 -3.69 5.41
CA ARG A 61 16.27 -2.77 6.57
C ARG A 61 15.15 -3.02 7.58
N ARG A 62 14.00 -3.53 7.13
CA ARG A 62 12.81 -3.79 7.96
C ARG A 62 12.78 -5.19 8.58
N LEU A 63 13.73 -6.05 8.23
CA LEU A 63 13.77 -7.41 8.75
C LEU A 63 13.93 -7.42 10.28
N PRO A 64 13.26 -8.35 10.98
CA PRO A 64 13.58 -8.67 12.36
C PRO A 64 15.04 -9.07 12.50
N ARG A 65 15.64 -8.76 13.65
CA ARG A 65 17.05 -9.03 13.93
C ARG A 65 17.45 -10.48 13.65
N GLU A 66 16.63 -11.45 14.05
CA GLU A 66 16.88 -12.88 13.85
C GLU A 66 16.97 -13.26 12.36
N GLU A 67 16.09 -12.70 11.53
CA GLU A 67 16.08 -12.95 10.08
C GLU A 67 17.27 -12.28 9.37
N THR A 68 17.65 -11.09 9.83
CA THR A 68 18.85 -10.40 9.35
C THR A 68 20.10 -11.21 9.69
N GLU A 69 20.25 -11.69 10.93
CA GLU A 69 21.37 -12.51 11.36
C GLU A 69 21.44 -13.84 10.58
N ALA A 70 20.30 -14.50 10.36
CA ALA A 70 20.22 -15.72 9.56
C ALA A 70 20.63 -15.47 8.09
N ARG A 71 20.21 -14.35 7.51
CA ARG A 71 20.60 -13.92 6.16
C ARG A 71 22.11 -13.66 6.07
N ASP A 72 22.65 -12.89 6.99
CA ASP A 72 24.07 -12.53 7.00
C ASP A 72 24.95 -13.77 7.17
N PHE A 73 24.52 -14.74 8.00
CA PHE A 73 25.19 -16.02 8.13
C PHE A 73 25.24 -16.80 6.81
N ARG A 74 24.13 -16.88 6.07
CA ARG A 74 24.08 -17.56 4.75
C ARG A 74 25.01 -16.89 3.75
N ILE A 75 25.00 -15.55 3.68
CA ILE A 75 25.84 -14.77 2.76
C ILE A 75 27.32 -14.94 3.11
N ALA A 76 27.69 -14.83 4.40
CA ALA A 76 29.07 -15.01 4.85
C ALA A 76 29.59 -16.42 4.53
N ARG A 77 28.78 -17.44 4.77
CA ARG A 77 29.11 -18.83 4.40
C ARG A 77 29.31 -18.99 2.90
N ALA A 78 28.39 -18.46 2.09
CA ALA A 78 28.49 -18.53 0.63
C ALA A 78 29.74 -17.83 0.10
N PHE A 79 30.11 -16.69 0.69
CA PHE A 79 31.34 -15.98 0.35
C PHE A 79 32.58 -16.83 0.65
N GLN A 80 32.64 -17.49 1.81
CA GLN A 80 33.74 -18.40 2.16
C GLN A 80 33.84 -19.60 1.20
N LEU A 81 32.71 -20.21 0.86
CA LEU A 81 32.65 -21.32 -0.11
C LEU A 81 33.12 -20.87 -1.48
N SER A 82 32.69 -19.70 -1.94
CA SER A 82 33.16 -19.11 -3.19
C SER A 82 34.66 -18.81 -3.17
N ALA A 83 35.19 -18.26 -2.07
CA ALA A 83 36.61 -17.95 -1.93
C ALA A 83 37.48 -19.21 -1.95
N THR A 84 36.98 -20.31 -1.36
CA THR A 84 37.65 -21.61 -1.35
C THR A 84 37.36 -22.46 -2.59
N LYS A 85 36.49 -21.99 -3.49
CA LYS A 85 36.00 -22.72 -4.67
C LYS A 85 35.40 -24.09 -4.30
N THR A 86 34.72 -24.16 -3.16
CA THR A 86 34.03 -25.36 -2.69
C THR A 86 32.52 -25.12 -2.60
N VAL A 87 31.75 -26.20 -2.48
CA VAL A 87 30.31 -26.17 -2.23
C VAL A 87 29.99 -26.95 -0.96
N LEU A 88 28.77 -26.75 -0.45
CA LEU A 88 28.29 -27.59 0.63
C LEU A 88 28.17 -29.06 0.18
N PRO A 89 28.28 -30.02 1.10
CA PRO A 89 27.83 -31.39 0.88
C PRO A 89 26.38 -31.40 0.39
N LYS A 90 26.04 -32.35 -0.48
CA LYS A 90 24.74 -32.38 -1.18
C LYS A 90 23.55 -32.45 -0.21
N GLU A 91 23.75 -33.05 0.95
CA GLU A 91 22.77 -33.20 2.01
C GLU A 91 22.42 -31.85 2.68
N GLN A 92 23.28 -30.85 2.53
CA GLN A 92 23.12 -29.51 3.10
C GLN A 92 22.66 -28.47 2.06
N TRP A 93 22.38 -28.90 0.82
CA TRP A 93 21.89 -28.00 -0.21
C TRP A 93 20.48 -27.52 0.13
N THR A 94 20.19 -26.25 -0.17
CA THR A 94 18.82 -25.73 -0.05
C THR A 94 17.91 -26.53 -0.97
N THR A 95 16.85 -27.12 -0.42
CA THR A 95 15.81 -27.79 -1.21
C THR A 95 14.75 -26.79 -1.65
N VAL A 96 13.99 -27.12 -2.69
CA VAL A 96 12.98 -26.18 -3.24
C VAL A 96 11.91 -25.83 -2.21
N GLU A 97 11.59 -26.78 -1.32
CA GLU A 97 10.65 -26.62 -0.21
C GLU A 97 11.16 -25.65 0.87
N ASN A 98 12.48 -25.56 1.00
CA ASN A 98 13.17 -24.75 2.00
C ASN A 98 13.69 -23.43 1.42
N ASP A 99 13.57 -23.20 0.12
CA ASP A 99 13.81 -21.92 -0.54
C ASP A 99 12.68 -20.93 -0.25
N ILE A 100 12.57 -20.54 1.03
CA ILE A 100 11.46 -19.74 1.57
C ILE A 100 11.61 -18.28 1.11
N PRO A 101 10.56 -17.68 0.53
CA PRO A 101 10.60 -16.29 0.07
C PRO A 101 10.42 -15.29 1.23
N TYR A 102 11.39 -15.24 2.15
CA TYR A 102 11.27 -14.51 3.43
C TYR A 102 11.17 -12.97 3.33
N LEU A 103 11.71 -12.35 2.26
CA LEU A 103 11.59 -10.92 1.98
C LEU A 103 10.23 -10.50 1.40
N ASP A 104 9.39 -11.41 0.92
CA ASP A 104 8.10 -11.07 0.27
C ASP A 104 7.22 -10.11 1.10
N PRO A 105 7.02 -10.33 2.42
CA PRO A 105 6.23 -9.42 3.25
C PRO A 105 6.78 -7.99 3.37
N TYR A 106 8.05 -7.80 3.02
CA TYR A 106 8.79 -6.56 3.22
C TYR A 106 9.08 -5.84 1.90
N ILE A 107 9.24 -6.59 0.81
CA ILE A 107 9.29 -6.08 -0.57
C ILE A 107 7.90 -5.58 -0.98
N GLU A 108 6.85 -6.30 -0.56
CA GLU A 108 5.47 -5.83 -0.64
C GLU A 108 5.20 -4.80 0.45
N VAL A 109 5.61 -3.56 0.21
CA VAL A 109 5.02 -2.40 0.91
C VAL A 109 3.50 -2.55 0.82
N PRO A 110 2.73 -2.38 1.92
CA PRO A 110 1.28 -2.69 2.00
C PRO A 110 0.38 -1.76 1.16
N PHE A 111 0.84 -1.35 -0.02
CA PHE A 111 0.03 -0.84 -1.11
C PHE A 111 -0.41 -1.98 -2.06
N THR A 112 0.35 -3.09 -2.13
CA THR A 112 0.06 -4.23 -3.01
C THR A 112 -0.92 -5.25 -2.44
N SER A 113 -1.25 -5.24 -1.14
CA SER A 113 -2.40 -6.03 -0.67
C SER A 113 -3.72 -5.55 -1.26
N CYS A 114 -3.76 -4.34 -1.85
CA CYS A 114 -4.89 -3.87 -2.64
C CYS A 114 -4.70 -4.09 -4.15
N VAL A 115 -3.50 -3.93 -4.70
CA VAL A 115 -3.28 -3.99 -6.16
C VAL A 115 -2.85 -5.38 -6.66
N ARG A 116 -1.96 -6.06 -5.94
CA ARG A 116 -1.56 -7.45 -6.26
C ARG A 116 -2.60 -8.47 -5.82
N CYS A 117 -3.44 -8.09 -4.85
CA CYS A 117 -4.68 -8.80 -4.63
C CYS A 117 -5.58 -8.76 -5.88
N VAL A 118 -5.59 -7.63 -6.61
CA VAL A 118 -6.36 -7.47 -7.85
C VAL A 118 -5.75 -8.20 -9.06
N SER A 119 -4.42 -8.38 -9.15
CA SER A 119 -3.79 -9.00 -10.33
C SER A 119 -3.34 -10.46 -10.18
N ASP A 120 -2.82 -10.89 -9.02
CA ASP A 120 -2.33 -12.27 -8.82
C ASP A 120 -3.27 -13.12 -7.92
N ILE A 121 -4.22 -12.50 -7.22
CA ILE A 121 -5.20 -13.17 -6.34
C ILE A 121 -6.65 -13.05 -6.87
N MET A 122 -6.90 -12.14 -7.80
CA MET A 122 -8.22 -11.87 -8.38
C MET A 122 -8.17 -12.10 -9.88
N ALA A 123 -7.90 -13.33 -10.30
CA ALA A 123 -8.41 -13.75 -11.60
C ALA A 123 -9.93 -13.64 -11.51
N ILE A 124 -10.47 -12.54 -12.02
CA ILE A 124 -11.92 -12.34 -12.12
C ILE A 124 -12.40 -13.44 -13.06
N LYS A 125 -13.02 -14.48 -12.49
CA LYS A 125 -13.51 -15.63 -13.24
C LYS A 125 -14.72 -15.25 -14.08
N ALA A 126 -15.58 -14.44 -13.50
CA ALA A 126 -16.78 -13.96 -14.14
C ALA A 126 -17.17 -12.58 -13.60
N ILE A 127 -17.59 -11.72 -14.51
CA ILE A 127 -18.31 -10.48 -14.21
C ILE A 127 -19.72 -10.69 -14.74
N HIS A 128 -20.71 -10.63 -13.86
CA HIS A 128 -22.10 -10.62 -14.26
C HIS A 128 -22.69 -9.27 -13.90
N ALA A 129 -22.90 -8.44 -14.91
CA ALA A 129 -23.59 -7.17 -14.75
C ALA A 129 -25.06 -7.34 -15.15
N ARG A 130 -25.96 -6.88 -14.30
CA ARG A 130 -27.40 -6.81 -14.61
C ARG A 130 -27.94 -5.43 -14.29
N GLN A 131 -28.92 -5.01 -15.07
CA GLN A 131 -29.70 -3.83 -14.76
C GLN A 131 -30.67 -4.18 -13.62
N ILE A 132 -30.58 -3.44 -12.52
CA ILE A 132 -31.52 -3.52 -11.40
C ILE A 132 -32.15 -2.13 -11.19
N PHE A 133 -33.17 -2.05 -10.35
CA PHE A 133 -33.70 -0.76 -9.91
C PHE A 133 -33.11 -0.40 -8.55
N ASP A 134 -32.65 0.84 -8.38
CA ASP A 134 -32.25 1.35 -7.06
C ASP A 134 -33.46 1.48 -6.13
N SER A 135 -33.24 1.85 -4.86
CA SER A 135 -34.34 2.07 -3.89
C SER A 135 -35.32 3.17 -4.30
N ARG A 136 -34.98 3.97 -5.31
CA ARG A 136 -35.79 5.06 -5.87
C ARG A 136 -36.44 4.67 -7.21
N GLY A 137 -36.30 3.42 -7.64
CA GLY A 137 -36.90 2.90 -8.88
C GLY A 137 -36.15 3.28 -10.17
N ASN A 138 -34.92 3.79 -10.08
CA ASN A 138 -34.12 4.16 -11.24
C ASN A 138 -33.29 2.97 -11.72
N PRO A 139 -33.20 2.72 -13.05
CA PRO A 139 -32.28 1.73 -13.59
C PRO A 139 -30.83 2.02 -13.16
N THR A 140 -30.22 1.07 -12.46
CA THR A 140 -28.80 1.05 -12.09
C THR A 140 -28.18 -0.29 -12.48
N VAL A 141 -26.86 -0.39 -12.38
CA VAL A 141 -26.12 -1.61 -12.73
C VAL A 141 -25.60 -2.23 -11.44
N GLU A 142 -26.03 -3.46 -11.19
CA GLU A 142 -25.42 -4.33 -10.19
C GLU A 142 -24.39 -5.21 -10.88
N VAL A 143 -23.21 -5.35 -10.26
CA VAL A 143 -22.12 -6.15 -10.80
C VAL A 143 -21.74 -7.20 -9.77
N ASP A 144 -22.03 -8.46 -10.09
CA ASP A 144 -21.53 -9.61 -9.36
C ASP A 144 -20.13 -9.95 -9.88
N LEU A 145 -19.15 -9.95 -8.99
CA LEU A 145 -17.77 -10.34 -9.29
C LEU A 145 -17.49 -11.70 -8.65
N THR A 146 -17.18 -12.70 -9.47
CA THR A 146 -16.71 -14.01 -8.99
C THR A 146 -15.20 -14.06 -9.05
N THR A 147 -14.56 -14.33 -7.92
CA THR A 147 -13.10 -14.48 -7.80
C THR A 147 -12.75 -15.80 -7.11
N ASP A 148 -11.47 -16.17 -7.11
CA ASP A 148 -10.97 -17.40 -6.48
C ASP A 148 -10.98 -17.41 -4.94
N LYS A 149 -11.44 -16.33 -4.30
CA LYS A 149 -11.50 -16.21 -2.83
C LYS A 149 -12.88 -15.76 -2.35
N GLU A 150 -13.35 -16.37 -1.26
CA GLU A 150 -14.70 -16.21 -0.70
C GLU A 150 -14.98 -14.85 -0.03
N LYS A 151 -13.96 -14.05 0.31
CA LYS A 151 -14.14 -12.72 0.94
C LYS A 151 -13.16 -11.68 0.36
N LEU A 152 -13.73 -10.64 -0.25
CA LEU A 152 -12.99 -9.46 -0.70
C LEU A 152 -12.95 -8.40 0.42
N GLY A 153 -11.79 -7.81 0.66
CA GLY A 153 -11.67 -6.64 1.54
C GLY A 153 -12.24 -5.38 0.88
N ALA A 154 -12.76 -4.44 1.67
CA ALA A 154 -13.39 -3.20 1.19
C ALA A 154 -12.49 -2.39 0.23
N ASN A 155 -11.17 -2.43 0.44
CA ASN A 155 -10.22 -1.70 -0.40
C ASN A 155 -10.15 -2.24 -1.84
N ALA A 156 -10.28 -3.57 -2.03
CA ALA A 156 -10.29 -4.18 -3.36
C ALA A 156 -11.58 -3.84 -4.11
N ILE A 157 -12.72 -3.91 -3.41
CA ILE A 157 -14.04 -3.54 -3.94
C ILE A 157 -14.06 -2.05 -4.33
N LEU A 158 -13.53 -1.18 -3.47
CA LEU A 158 -13.45 0.26 -3.73
C LEU A 158 -12.59 0.56 -4.97
N GLY A 159 -11.44 -0.11 -5.11
CA GLY A 159 -10.56 0.07 -6.27
C GLY A 159 -11.25 -0.26 -7.60
N VAL A 160 -11.95 -1.41 -7.66
CA VAL A 160 -12.71 -1.81 -8.85
C VAL A 160 -13.88 -0.86 -9.10
N SER A 161 -14.62 -0.48 -8.06
CA SER A 161 -15.76 0.45 -8.17
C SER A 161 -15.34 1.81 -8.76
N LEU A 162 -14.23 2.39 -8.27
CA LEU A 162 -13.70 3.66 -8.80
C LEU A 162 -13.22 3.53 -10.25
N ALA A 163 -12.62 2.39 -10.62
CA ALA A 163 -12.18 2.14 -11.99
C ALA A 163 -13.37 2.03 -12.96
N VAL A 164 -14.42 1.30 -12.57
CA VAL A 164 -15.68 1.19 -13.34
C VAL A 164 -16.33 2.57 -13.52
N CYS A 165 -16.39 3.38 -12.47
CA CYS A 165 -16.92 4.74 -12.55
C CYS A 165 -16.13 5.62 -13.54
N LYS A 166 -14.80 5.56 -13.52
CA LYS A 166 -13.95 6.28 -14.49
C LYS A 166 -14.15 5.79 -15.93
N ALA A 167 -14.24 4.47 -16.13
CA ALA A 167 -14.51 3.89 -17.44
C ALA A 167 -15.90 4.27 -17.97
N GLY A 168 -16.92 4.27 -17.10
CA GLY A 168 -18.28 4.72 -17.44
C GLY A 168 -18.35 6.18 -17.86
N ALA A 169 -17.58 7.05 -17.19
CA ALA A 169 -17.44 8.45 -17.59
C ALA A 169 -16.81 8.57 -18.99
N ALA A 170 -15.73 7.84 -19.26
CA ALA A 170 -15.05 7.84 -20.56
C ALA A 170 -15.96 7.29 -21.68
N GLN A 171 -16.69 6.20 -21.43
CA GLN A 171 -17.62 5.62 -22.39
C GLN A 171 -18.74 6.59 -22.78
N ARG A 172 -19.23 7.39 -21.82
CA ARG A 172 -20.26 8.42 -22.05
C ARG A 172 -19.68 9.73 -22.58
N ASN A 173 -18.36 9.81 -22.76
CA ASN A 173 -17.64 11.04 -23.11
C ASN A 173 -17.99 12.22 -22.18
N LEU A 174 -18.10 11.93 -20.87
CA LEU A 174 -18.41 12.91 -19.83
C LEU A 174 -17.20 13.08 -18.91
N PRO A 175 -16.96 14.30 -18.39
CA PRO A 175 -16.08 14.48 -17.24
C PRO A 175 -16.55 13.64 -16.04
N LEU A 176 -15.62 13.09 -15.26
CA LEU A 176 -15.93 12.19 -14.14
C LEU A 176 -16.96 12.78 -13.16
N TYR A 177 -16.82 14.06 -12.79
CA TYR A 177 -17.74 14.72 -11.87
C TYR A 177 -19.18 14.82 -12.43
N ARG A 178 -19.34 15.01 -13.76
CA ARG A 178 -20.65 15.00 -14.43
C ARG A 178 -21.25 13.60 -14.47
N HIS A 179 -20.41 12.59 -14.71
CA HIS A 179 -20.85 11.20 -14.65
C HIS A 179 -21.35 10.85 -13.24
N ILE A 180 -20.60 11.19 -12.19
CA ILE A 180 -21.01 11.00 -10.80
C ILE A 180 -22.32 11.75 -10.50
N ALA A 181 -22.45 13.01 -10.92
CA ALA A 181 -23.69 13.76 -10.76
C ALA A 181 -24.89 13.06 -11.42
N SER A 182 -24.71 12.53 -12.64
CA SER A 182 -25.76 11.78 -13.34
C SER A 182 -26.16 10.48 -12.61
N LEU A 183 -25.19 9.77 -12.02
CA LEU A 183 -25.46 8.57 -11.21
C LEU A 183 -26.20 8.91 -9.91
N ALA A 184 -25.90 10.08 -9.32
CA ALA A 184 -26.54 10.53 -8.08
C ALA A 184 -27.97 11.09 -8.30
N GLY A 185 -28.33 11.40 -9.56
CA GLY A 185 -29.56 12.11 -9.90
C GLY A 185 -29.46 13.63 -9.70
N ASN A 186 -28.25 14.18 -9.71
CA ASN A 186 -27.99 15.60 -9.52
C ASN A 186 -27.86 16.30 -10.88
N ASN A 187 -28.76 17.23 -11.16
CA ASN A 187 -28.72 18.05 -12.37
C ASN A 187 -27.68 19.17 -12.27
N ASP A 188 -27.59 19.78 -11.08
CA ASP A 188 -26.69 20.89 -10.79
C ASP A 188 -25.44 20.39 -10.07
N VAL A 189 -24.28 20.87 -10.51
CA VAL A 189 -22.99 20.60 -9.89
C VAL A 189 -22.55 21.85 -9.15
N ILE A 190 -22.26 21.68 -7.86
CA ILE A 190 -21.86 22.76 -6.95
C ILE A 190 -20.39 22.56 -6.59
N LEU A 191 -19.59 23.63 -6.68
CA LEU A 191 -18.23 23.62 -6.14
C LEU A 191 -18.30 23.76 -4.61
N PRO A 192 -17.62 22.90 -3.84
CA PRO A 192 -17.69 22.92 -2.40
C PRO A 192 -16.89 24.10 -1.82
N VAL A 193 -17.23 24.52 -0.59
CA VAL A 193 -16.31 25.33 0.22
C VAL A 193 -15.18 24.40 0.69
N PRO A 194 -13.91 24.70 0.36
CA PRO A 194 -12.79 23.89 0.84
C PRO A 194 -12.60 24.09 2.34
N ALA A 195 -12.47 22.99 3.08
CA ALA A 195 -12.03 22.99 4.47
C ALA A 195 -10.53 22.65 4.51
N PHE A 196 -9.70 23.65 4.77
CA PHE A 196 -8.25 23.47 4.80
C PHE A 196 -7.82 23.10 6.21
N ASN A 197 -7.28 21.90 6.39
CA ASN A 197 -6.58 21.54 7.62
C ASN A 197 -5.26 22.32 7.70
N VAL A 198 -5.15 23.24 8.65
CA VAL A 198 -3.99 24.16 8.76
C VAL A 198 -3.14 23.93 10.00
N ILE A 199 -3.68 23.27 11.03
CA ILE A 199 -2.95 22.84 12.23
C ILE A 199 -3.36 21.41 12.57
N ASN A 200 -2.35 20.55 12.73
CA ASN A 200 -2.49 19.15 13.09
C ASN A 200 -2.19 18.96 14.58
N GLY A 201 -3.02 18.14 15.21
CA GLY A 201 -2.82 17.62 16.56
C GLY A 201 -3.17 16.14 16.63
N GLY A 202 -3.39 15.65 17.84
CA GLY A 202 -3.82 14.28 18.09
C GLY A 202 -2.86 13.25 17.49
N SER A 203 -3.40 12.21 16.84
CA SER A 203 -2.58 11.16 16.22
C SER A 203 -1.87 11.57 14.93
N HIS A 204 -2.20 12.74 14.37
CA HIS A 204 -1.60 13.25 13.12
C HIS A 204 -0.39 14.16 13.38
N ALA A 205 0.00 14.38 14.64
CA ALA A 205 1.15 15.20 15.01
C ALA A 205 1.85 14.69 16.28
N GLY A 206 3.16 14.88 16.35
CA GLY A 206 3.97 14.58 17.54
C GLY A 206 3.90 15.67 18.62
N ASN A 207 2.74 16.29 18.84
CA ASN A 207 2.54 17.38 19.81
C ASN A 207 1.55 16.96 20.92
N LYS A 208 1.31 17.88 21.87
CA LYS A 208 0.41 17.64 23.01
C LYS A 208 -1.04 18.07 22.75
N LEU A 209 -1.33 18.53 21.53
CA LEU A 209 -2.63 19.06 21.16
C LEU A 209 -3.64 17.91 21.06
N ALA A 210 -4.74 17.98 21.82
CA ALA A 210 -5.69 16.88 21.88
C ALA A 210 -6.61 16.82 20.64
N MET A 211 -6.98 17.99 20.10
CA MET A 211 -7.79 18.07 18.88
C MET A 211 -6.92 17.76 17.65
N GLN A 212 -7.47 16.96 16.74
CA GLN A 212 -6.72 16.40 15.62
C GLN A 212 -6.51 17.38 14.48
N GLU A 213 -7.52 18.19 14.18
CA GLU A 213 -7.57 19.05 12.98
C GLU A 213 -8.20 20.40 13.33
N PHE A 214 -7.51 21.47 12.96
CA PHE A 214 -8.05 22.82 12.99
C PHE A 214 -8.14 23.33 11.55
N MET A 215 -9.37 23.53 11.10
CA MET A 215 -9.65 23.85 9.72
C MET A 215 -10.11 25.30 9.54
N ILE A 216 -9.71 25.90 8.42
CA ILE A 216 -10.28 27.16 7.94
C ILE A 216 -11.17 26.90 6.72
N MET A 217 -12.30 27.62 6.67
CA MET A 217 -13.29 27.51 5.60
C MET A 217 -13.62 28.91 5.08
N PRO A 218 -13.20 29.29 3.87
CA PRO A 218 -13.44 30.61 3.30
C PRO A 218 -14.87 30.70 2.74
N THR A 219 -15.87 30.71 3.61
CA THR A 219 -17.30 30.74 3.24
C THR A 219 -17.74 32.05 2.58
N GLY A 220 -16.95 33.11 2.72
CA GLY A 220 -17.19 34.42 2.09
C GLY A 220 -16.67 34.54 0.65
N ALA A 221 -15.98 33.53 0.12
CA ALA A 221 -15.47 33.57 -1.25
C ALA A 221 -16.60 33.48 -2.29
N THR A 222 -16.48 34.24 -3.38
CA THR A 222 -17.43 34.24 -4.50
C THR A 222 -17.17 33.13 -5.51
N SER A 223 -16.00 32.49 -5.44
CA SER A 223 -15.63 31.37 -6.31
C SER A 223 -14.68 30.39 -5.61
N PHE A 224 -14.62 29.15 -6.10
CA PHE A 224 -13.64 28.17 -5.58
C PHE A 224 -12.19 28.63 -5.75
N LYS A 225 -11.89 29.36 -6.82
CA LYS A 225 -10.55 29.93 -7.05
C LYS A 225 -10.18 30.93 -5.97
N GLU A 226 -11.11 31.82 -5.63
CA GLU A 226 -10.93 32.79 -4.55
C GLU A 226 -10.80 32.10 -3.19
N ALA A 227 -11.64 31.08 -2.92
CA ALA A 227 -11.54 30.26 -1.72
C ALA A 227 -10.15 29.62 -1.56
N MET A 228 -9.58 29.07 -2.64
CA MET A 228 -8.22 28.52 -2.65
C MET A 228 -7.15 29.59 -2.39
N GLN A 229 -7.32 30.79 -2.96
CA GLN A 229 -6.40 31.90 -2.73
C GLN A 229 -6.44 32.34 -1.26
N MET A 230 -7.64 32.57 -0.70
CA MET A 230 -7.83 32.94 0.71
C MET A 230 -7.21 31.88 1.63
N GLY A 231 -7.48 30.59 1.39
CA GLY A 231 -6.91 29.51 2.18
C GLY A 231 -5.38 29.47 2.14
N SER A 232 -4.78 29.61 0.95
CA SER A 232 -3.33 29.62 0.77
C SER A 232 -2.65 30.83 1.42
N GLU A 233 -3.23 32.02 1.29
CA GLU A 233 -2.72 33.24 1.92
C GLU A 233 -2.76 33.12 3.45
N VAL A 234 -3.87 32.64 4.02
CA VAL A 234 -3.97 32.41 5.47
C VAL A 234 -2.95 31.37 5.92
N TYR A 235 -2.78 30.26 5.19
CA TYR A 235 -1.81 29.22 5.53
C TYR A 235 -0.35 29.74 5.53
N HIS A 236 0.06 30.54 4.55
CA HIS A 236 1.41 31.12 4.51
C HIS A 236 1.64 32.20 5.59
N ASN A 237 0.61 32.99 5.90
CA ASN A 237 0.67 33.94 7.02
C ASN A 237 0.75 33.19 8.35
N LEU A 238 -0.04 32.14 8.53
CA LEU A 238 -0.01 31.27 9.71
C LEU A 238 1.38 30.65 9.91
N LYS A 239 2.04 30.18 8.84
CA LYS A 239 3.43 29.71 8.91
C LYS A 239 4.36 30.76 9.51
N SER A 240 4.23 32.01 9.07
CA SER A 240 5.07 33.12 9.55
C SER A 240 4.81 33.42 11.03
N VAL A 241 3.55 33.38 11.47
CA VAL A 241 3.16 33.54 12.87
C VAL A 241 3.71 32.40 13.73
N ILE A 242 3.54 31.15 13.30
CA ILE A 242 4.06 29.97 14.01
C ILE A 242 5.58 30.03 14.10
N LYS A 243 6.27 30.36 13.00
CA LYS A 243 7.73 30.52 12.99
C LYS A 243 8.21 31.55 13.99
N ALA A 244 7.51 32.68 14.09
CA ALA A 244 7.86 33.75 15.01
C ALA A 244 7.60 33.37 16.48
N LYS A 245 6.49 32.67 16.77
CA LYS A 245 6.08 32.33 18.14
C LYS A 245 6.77 31.08 18.69
N TYR A 246 6.94 30.04 17.87
CA TYR A 246 7.39 28.71 18.29
C TYR A 246 8.69 28.25 17.62
N GLY A 247 9.26 29.06 16.72
CA GLY A 247 10.50 28.75 16.01
C GLY A 247 10.30 27.97 14.71
N LEU A 248 11.39 27.76 13.98
CA LEU A 248 11.37 27.13 12.65
C LEU A 248 10.91 25.67 12.69
N ASP A 249 11.26 24.93 13.74
CA ASP A 249 10.94 23.50 13.86
C ASP A 249 9.44 23.25 14.03
N ALA A 250 8.69 24.23 14.54
CA ALA A 250 7.23 24.19 14.66
C ALA A 250 6.51 24.36 13.31
N CYS A 251 7.24 24.70 12.23
CA CYS A 251 6.69 24.83 10.88
C CYS A 251 6.75 23.52 10.08
N ASN A 252 7.17 22.41 10.71
CA ASN A 252 7.04 21.09 10.11
C ASN A 252 5.56 20.74 9.94
N VAL A 253 5.27 19.97 8.90
CA VAL A 253 3.91 19.61 8.53
C VAL A 253 3.59 18.17 8.94
N GLY A 254 2.34 17.93 9.34
CA GLY A 254 1.80 16.60 9.60
C GLY A 254 1.39 15.87 8.31
N ASP A 255 0.71 14.73 8.47
CA ASP A 255 0.34 13.83 7.36
C ASP A 255 -0.54 14.50 6.29
N GLU A 256 -1.35 15.48 6.70
CA GLU A 256 -2.30 16.20 5.83
C GLU A 256 -1.80 17.59 5.39
N GLY A 257 -0.57 17.96 5.74
CA GLY A 257 0.05 19.22 5.34
C GLY A 257 -0.19 20.42 6.26
N GLY A 258 -1.05 20.32 7.28
CA GLY A 258 -1.15 21.35 8.32
C GLY A 258 0.06 21.36 9.26
N PHE A 259 0.31 22.48 9.94
CA PHE A 259 1.47 22.64 10.82
C PHE A 259 1.29 21.87 12.13
N ALA A 260 2.39 21.38 12.70
CA ALA A 260 2.38 20.67 13.98
C ALA A 260 3.17 21.43 15.07
N PRO A 261 2.76 22.65 15.45
CA PRO A 261 3.42 23.38 16.52
C PRO A 261 3.24 22.67 17.86
N ASN A 262 4.18 22.86 18.78
CA ASN A 262 4.15 22.23 20.10
C ASN A 262 3.23 23.01 21.07
N ILE A 263 1.94 23.03 20.74
CA ILE A 263 0.87 23.70 21.49
C ILE A 263 0.24 22.70 22.47
N GLN A 264 -0.18 23.18 23.65
CA GLN A 264 -0.80 22.35 24.69
C GLN A 264 -2.31 22.59 24.86
N ASP A 265 -2.79 23.79 24.57
CA ASP A 265 -4.20 24.18 24.67
C ASP A 265 -4.79 24.44 23.28
N ASN A 266 -6.04 24.02 23.06
CA ASN A 266 -6.74 24.25 21.80
C ASN A 266 -7.11 25.74 21.58
N MET A 267 -7.03 26.57 22.62
CA MET A 267 -7.38 27.99 22.59
C MET A 267 -6.17 28.93 22.41
N GLU A 268 -4.94 28.40 22.40
CA GLU A 268 -3.67 29.16 22.31
C GLU A 268 -3.23 29.49 20.87
#